data_AF-A0A9Q0WHK4-F1
#
_entry.id   AF-A0A9Q0WHK4-F1
#
_cell.length_a   1.000
_cell.length_b   1.000
_cell.length_c   1.000
_cell.angle_alpha   90.00
_cell.angle_beta   90.00
_cell.angle_gamma   90.00
#
_symmetry.space_group_name_H-M   'P 1'
#
loop_
_entity.id
_entity.type
_entity.pdbx_description
1 polymer ?
#
loop_
_entity_poly.entity_id
_entity_poly.type
_entity_poly.pdbx_seq_one_letter_code
_entity_poly.pdbx_strand_id
1 'polypeptide(L)'
;MYSNFKEQAIEYVKQAVQEDNAGNYAKAFPLYMNALEYFRTHLKYEKNPKIREAITQKFNEYLRRAEEIKTVLDEGGPGPNSNGDAAFATRPKTKPKDGEDGDDREKDKLRAGLNSAIVREKPNVKWNDVAGLESAKQALQEAVILPVKFPQFFT
;
A
#
# COMPACT_ATOMS: atom_id res chain seq x y z
N MET A 1 25.39 -3.49 16.09
CA MET A 1 24.33 -2.49 15.88
C MET A 1 23.71 -2.76 14.52
N TYR A 2 22.52 -3.37 14.47
CA TYR A 2 21.73 -3.31 13.24
C TYR A 2 21.26 -1.86 13.14
N SER A 3 21.93 -1.05 12.31
CA SER A 3 21.36 0.24 11.92
C SER A 3 19.97 -0.05 11.37
N ASN A 4 18.97 0.62 11.93
CA ASN A 4 17.56 0.28 11.70
C ASN A 4 17.13 0.81 10.32
N PHE A 5 17.75 0.30 9.25
CA PHE A 5 17.59 0.76 7.87
C PHE A 5 16.13 0.76 7.44
N LYS A 6 15.32 -0.15 8.00
CA LYS A 6 13.87 -0.17 7.81
C LYS A 6 13.18 1.08 8.36
N GLU A 7 13.54 1.53 9.55
CA GLU A 7 12.98 2.75 10.16
C GLU A 7 13.37 3.99 9.36
N GLN A 8 14.64 4.06 8.92
CA GLN A 8 15.11 5.14 8.06
C GLN A 8 14.36 5.16 6.72
N ALA A 9 14.18 4.01 6.08
CA ALA A 9 13.39 3.90 4.85
C ALA A 9 11.97 4.43 5.05
N ILE A 10 11.31 4.05 6.16
CA ILE A 10 9.94 4.50 6.47
C ILE A 10 9.89 6.01 6.70
N GLU A 11 10.90 6.61 7.32
CA GLU A 11 10.97 8.05 7.52
C GLU A 11 11.07 8.80 6.19
N TYR A 12 11.96 8.37 5.29
CA TYR A 12 12.06 8.94 3.95
C TYR A 12 10.78 8.76 3.14
N VAL A 13 10.12 7.60 3.22
CA VAL A 13 8.82 7.37 2.56
C VAL A 13 7.77 8.36 3.05
N LYS A 14 7.67 8.59 4.37
CA LYS A 14 6.69 9.53 4.93
C LYS A 14 6.89 10.93 4.39
N GLN A 15 8.13 11.41 4.35
CA GLN A 15 8.47 12.71 3.79
C GLN A 15 8.20 12.75 2.28
N ALA A 16 8.57 11.70 1.55
CA ALA A 16 8.34 11.60 0.11
C ALA A 16 6.86 11.69 -0.24
N VAL A 17 6.02 10.90 0.45
CA VAL A 17 4.55 10.90 0.26
C VAL A 17 3.95 12.26 0.62
N GLN A 18 4.45 12.92 1.66
CA GLN A 18 3.98 14.24 2.04
C GLN A 18 4.26 15.28 0.95
N GLU A 19 5.48 15.29 0.40
CA GLU A 19 5.85 16.20 -0.68
C GLU A 19 5.16 15.84 -2.01
N ASP A 20 4.96 14.54 -2.29
CA ASP A 20 4.24 14.04 -3.46
C ASP A 20 2.77 14.50 -3.44
N ASN A 21 2.09 14.31 -2.30
CA ASN A 21 0.72 14.79 -2.10
C ASN A 21 0.61 16.32 -2.14
N ALA A 22 1.68 17.04 -1.81
CA ALA A 22 1.76 18.49 -1.93
C ALA A 22 2.05 18.96 -3.38
N GLY A 23 2.27 18.04 -4.33
CA GLY A 23 2.65 18.33 -5.70
C GLY A 23 4.11 18.78 -5.86
N ASN A 24 4.92 18.69 -4.80
CA ASN A 24 6.33 19.06 -4.80
C ASN A 24 7.19 17.92 -5.34
N TYR A 25 6.92 17.51 -6.58
CA TYR A 25 7.56 16.38 -7.25
C TYR A 25 9.10 16.45 -7.25
N ALA A 26 9.66 17.66 -7.40
CA ALA A 26 11.11 17.88 -7.39
C ALA A 26 11.76 17.51 -6.04
N LYS A 27 11.02 17.63 -4.94
CA LYS A 27 11.48 17.22 -3.60
C LYS A 27 11.09 15.77 -3.30
N ALA A 28 9.93 15.33 -3.75
CA ALA A 28 9.44 13.97 -3.54
C ALA A 28 10.35 12.91 -4.18
N PHE A 29 10.80 13.14 -5.42
CA PHE A 29 11.64 12.20 -6.16
C PHE A 29 12.92 11.77 -5.43
N PRO A 30 13.80 12.69 -4.99
CA PRO A 30 15.01 12.29 -4.25
C PRO A 30 14.71 11.62 -2.91
N LEU A 31 13.61 11.97 -2.24
CA LEU A 31 13.19 11.31 -1.00
C LEU A 31 12.76 9.85 -1.24
N TYR A 32 12.01 9.58 -2.32
CA TYR A 32 11.71 8.22 -2.74
C TYR A 32 12.98 7.43 -3.07
N MET A 33 13.94 8.04 -3.77
CA MET A 33 15.19 7.35 -4.10
C MET A 33 16.01 6.97 -2.86
N ASN A 34 16.09 7.87 -1.87
CA ASN A 34 16.74 7.58 -0.59
C ASN A 34 16.03 6.42 0.13
N ALA A 35 14.69 6.44 0.21
CA ALA A 35 13.92 5.35 0.82
C ALA A 35 14.22 3.99 0.16
N LEU A 36 14.28 3.95 -1.17
CA LEU A 36 14.59 2.72 -1.93
C LEU A 36 16.01 2.21 -1.62
N GLU A 37 17.00 3.10 -1.47
CA GLU A 37 18.36 2.70 -1.09
C GLU A 37 18.40 2.02 0.29
N TYR A 38 17.67 2.57 1.27
CA TYR A 38 17.54 1.97 2.59
C TYR A 38 16.80 0.64 2.55
N PHE A 39 15.73 0.51 1.76
CA PHE A 39 15.04 -0.77 1.57
C PHE A 39 15.93 -1.82 0.90
N ARG A 40 16.71 -1.45 -0.12
CA ARG A 40 17.69 -2.34 -0.77
C ARG A 40 18.72 -2.84 0.24
N THR A 41 19.23 -1.94 1.09
CA THR A 41 20.18 -2.28 2.15
C THR A 41 19.54 -3.21 3.17
N HIS A 42 18.32 -2.94 3.62
CA HIS A 42 17.59 -3.82 4.53
C HIS A 42 17.34 -5.21 3.93
N LEU A 43 16.91 -5.29 2.67
CA LEU A 43 16.69 -6.56 1.95
C LEU A 43 17.97 -7.38 1.78
N LYS A 44 19.16 -6.77 1.79
CA LYS A 44 20.44 -7.51 1.75
C LYS A 44 20.65 -8.35 3.02
N TYR A 45 20.12 -7.91 4.16
CA TYR A 45 20.36 -8.53 5.47
C TYR A 45 19.11 -9.21 6.06
N GLU A 46 17.92 -8.97 5.51
CA GLU A 46 16.69 -9.62 5.95
C GLU A 46 16.67 -11.11 5.55
N LYS A 47 16.45 -11.99 6.52
CA LYS A 47 16.44 -13.46 6.31
C LYS A 47 15.04 -14.04 6.28
N ASN A 48 14.06 -13.35 6.86
CA ASN A 48 12.70 -13.84 6.93
C ASN A 48 12.01 -13.67 5.56
N PRO A 49 11.65 -14.76 4.86
CA PRO A 49 11.11 -14.68 3.51
C PRO A 49 9.81 -13.89 3.44
N LYS A 50 8.94 -13.97 4.45
CA LYS A 50 7.69 -13.21 4.51
C LYS A 50 7.94 -11.70 4.61
N ILE A 51 8.94 -11.31 5.40
CA ILE A 51 9.32 -9.89 5.55
C ILE A 51 9.98 -9.39 4.27
N ARG A 52 10.89 -10.19 3.68
CA ARG A 52 11.50 -9.87 2.38
C ARG A 52 10.46 -9.63 1.31
N GLU A 53 9.46 -10.52 1.21
CA GLU A 53 8.38 -10.40 0.23
C GLU A 53 7.57 -9.12 0.45
N ALA A 54 7.12 -8.87 1.68
CA ALA A 54 6.37 -7.65 2.01
C ALA A 54 7.14 -6.36 1.70
N ILE A 55 8.45 -6.34 2.01
CA ILE A 55 9.30 -5.18 1.74
C ILE A 55 9.61 -5.04 0.25
N THR A 56 9.76 -6.15 -0.47
CA THR A 56 9.94 -6.12 -1.94
C THR A 56 8.71 -5.59 -2.64
N GLN A 57 7.51 -5.97 -2.19
CA GLN A 57 6.26 -5.42 -2.73
C GLN A 57 6.21 -3.90 -2.55
N LYS A 58 6.47 -3.40 -1.34
CA LYS A 58 6.52 -1.95 -1.07
C LYS A 58 7.63 -1.24 -1.83
N PHE A 59 8.80 -1.85 -1.96
CA PHE A 59 9.91 -1.33 -2.76
C PHE A 59 9.48 -1.08 -4.21
N ASN A 60 8.83 -2.05 -4.85
CA ASN A 60 8.37 -1.91 -6.24
C ASN A 60 7.26 -0.85 -6.36
N GLU A 61 6.39 -0.75 -5.37
CA GLU A 61 5.34 0.28 -5.32
C GLU A 61 5.93 1.70 -5.31
N TYR A 62 6.92 1.94 -4.44
CA TYR A 62 7.61 3.23 -4.36
C TYR A 62 8.53 3.48 -5.55
N LEU A 63 9.16 2.46 -6.12
CA LEU A 63 9.95 2.57 -7.35
C LEU A 63 9.09 3.04 -8.51
N ARG A 64 7.92 2.41 -8.72
CA ARG A 64 6.98 2.83 -9.76
C ARG A 64 6.55 4.28 -9.58
N ARG A 65 6.22 4.69 -8.34
CA ARG A 65 5.85 6.09 -8.08
C ARG A 65 7.00 7.05 -8.37
N ALA A 66 8.23 6.69 -8.01
CA ALA A 66 9.41 7.50 -8.35
C ALA A 66 9.61 7.61 -9.87
N GLU A 67 9.38 6.54 -10.63
CA GLU A 67 9.43 6.57 -12.10
C GLU A 67 8.35 7.49 -12.68
N GLU A 68 7.10 7.42 -12.20
CA GLU A 68 6.01 8.33 -12.59
C GLU A 68 6.34 9.80 -12.27
N ILE A 69 6.93 10.06 -11.09
CA ILE A 69 7.36 11.41 -10.72
C ILE A 69 8.48 11.88 -11.66
N LYS A 70 9.41 11.00 -12.00
CA LYS A 70 10.50 11.33 -12.93
C LYS A 70 9.96 11.72 -14.31
N THR A 71 8.97 11.00 -14.85
CA THR A 71 8.36 11.37 -16.13
C THR A 71 7.69 12.75 -16.04
N VAL A 72 7.00 13.05 -14.94
CA VAL A 72 6.38 14.38 -14.73
C VAL A 72 7.42 15.50 -14.65
N LEU A 73 8.59 15.23 -14.05
CA LEU A 73 9.68 16.19 -13.95
C LEU A 73 10.40 16.40 -15.30
N ASP A 74 10.62 15.32 -16.05
CA ASP A 74 11.28 15.36 -17.37
C ASP A 74 10.35 15.96 -18.45
N GLU A 75 9.03 15.75 -18.36
CA GLU A 75 8.03 16.27 -19.31
C GLU A 75 7.53 17.70 -18.99
N GLY A 76 7.98 18.32 -17.90
CA GLY A 76 7.80 19.76 -17.66
C GLY A 76 6.42 20.19 -17.15
N GLY A 77 5.79 19.43 -16.24
CA GLY A 77 4.54 19.80 -15.56
C GLY A 77 3.32 18.98 -15.99
N PRO A 78 2.16 19.10 -15.31
CA PRO A 78 1.14 18.06 -15.28
C PRO A 78 0.42 17.94 -16.63
N GLY A 79 0.85 16.97 -17.44
CA GLY A 79 0.13 16.46 -18.60
C GLY A 79 -0.64 15.18 -18.24
N PRO A 80 -1.91 15.04 -18.65
CA PRO A 80 -2.74 13.91 -18.27
C PRO A 80 -2.50 12.69 -19.18
N ASN A 81 -2.54 11.50 -18.56
CA ASN A 81 -2.80 10.19 -19.17
C ASN A 81 -1.91 9.76 -20.35
N SER A 82 -0.87 8.99 -20.03
CA SER A 82 -0.34 7.99 -20.96
C SER A 82 -0.97 6.64 -20.64
N ASN A 83 -2.18 6.44 -21.20
CA ASN A 83 -2.69 5.10 -21.49
C ASN A 83 -1.58 4.34 -22.23
N GLY A 84 -1.07 3.28 -21.60
CA GLY A 84 -0.07 2.40 -22.20
C GLY A 84 -0.64 1.68 -23.41
N ASP A 85 -0.41 2.26 -24.58
CA ASP A 85 -0.55 1.61 -25.88
C ASP A 85 0.57 0.57 -26.03
N ALA A 86 0.34 -0.62 -25.47
CA ALA A 86 1.14 -1.80 -25.78
C ALA A 86 0.55 -2.45 -27.03
N ALA A 87 0.99 -1.97 -28.18
CA ALA A 87 0.83 -2.61 -29.47
C ALA A 87 1.46 -4.01 -29.45
N PHE A 88 0.68 -5.04 -29.10
CA PHE A 88 1.00 -6.43 -29.46
C PHE A 88 0.22 -6.80 -30.72
N ALA A 89 0.88 -6.61 -31.86
CA ALA A 89 0.41 -7.06 -33.15
C ALA A 89 0.30 -8.59 -33.17
N THR A 90 -0.92 -9.12 -33.07
CA THR A 90 -1.24 -10.42 -33.67
C THR A 90 -2.64 -10.39 -34.30
N ARG A 91 -2.68 -10.60 -35.60
CA ARG A 91 -3.86 -11.07 -36.34
C ARG A 91 -3.33 -12.03 -37.42
N PRO A 92 -4.04 -13.13 -37.73
CA PRO A 92 -5.25 -12.97 -38.52
C PRO A 92 -6.43 -13.92 -38.21
N LYS A 93 -7.63 -13.36 -38.47
CA LYS A 93 -8.91 -13.93 -38.96
C LYS A 93 -9.51 -15.22 -38.36
N THR A 94 -10.76 -15.10 -37.91
CA THR A 94 -11.92 -15.94 -38.33
C THR A 94 -13.25 -15.20 -38.03
N LYS A 95 -14.33 -15.67 -38.68
CA LYS A 95 -15.62 -15.04 -39.05
C LYS A 95 -16.57 -14.61 -37.90
N PRO A 96 -17.55 -13.71 -38.15
CA PRO A 96 -18.52 -13.25 -37.14
C PRO A 96 -19.74 -14.18 -37.05
N LYS A 97 -20.31 -14.34 -35.86
CA LYS A 97 -21.69 -14.82 -35.65
C LYS A 97 -22.27 -14.23 -34.37
N ASP A 98 -23.51 -13.76 -34.48
CA ASP A 98 -24.35 -13.03 -33.54
C ASP A 98 -24.64 -13.74 -32.21
N GLY A 99 -25.01 -12.94 -31.19
CA GLY A 99 -25.85 -13.39 -30.07
C GLY A 99 -25.47 -12.83 -28.69
N GLU A 100 -26.24 -11.83 -28.22
CA GLU A 100 -26.91 -11.81 -26.91
C GLU A 100 -26.08 -12.17 -25.64
N ASP A 101 -25.62 -11.17 -24.86
CA ASP A 101 -25.49 -11.32 -23.39
C ASP A 101 -25.29 -9.97 -22.67
N GLY A 102 -26.36 -9.48 -22.03
CA GLY A 102 -26.40 -8.20 -21.31
C GLY A 102 -26.25 -8.31 -19.80
N ASP A 103 -26.19 -9.53 -19.24
CA ASP A 103 -26.26 -9.78 -17.78
C ASP A 103 -24.88 -9.76 -17.09
N ASP A 104 -23.84 -10.23 -17.78
CA ASP A 104 -22.50 -10.37 -17.18
C ASP A 104 -21.84 -9.03 -16.84
N ARG A 105 -22.12 -7.97 -17.61
CA ARG A 105 -21.50 -6.65 -17.40
C ARG A 105 -21.95 -5.97 -16.12
N GLU A 106 -23.19 -6.15 -15.70
CA GLU A 106 -23.66 -5.60 -14.43
C GLU A 106 -23.10 -6.38 -13.25
N LYS A 107 -23.05 -7.70 -13.36
CA LYS A 107 -22.49 -8.59 -12.34
C LYS A 107 -21.01 -8.34 -12.09
N ASP A 108 -20.25 -8.06 -13.15
CA ASP A 108 -18.84 -7.70 -13.06
C ASP A 108 -18.62 -6.34 -12.40
N LYS A 109 -19.48 -5.34 -12.68
CA LYS A 109 -19.44 -4.04 -12.00
C LYS A 109 -19.75 -4.17 -10.51
N LEU A 110 -20.75 -4.98 -10.15
CA LEU A 110 -21.12 -5.23 -8.75
C LEU A 110 -19.99 -5.95 -8.00
N ARG A 111 -19.36 -6.95 -8.62
CA ARG A 111 -18.19 -7.65 -8.05
C ARG A 111 -16.98 -6.75 -7.90
N ALA A 112 -16.74 -5.86 -8.86
CA ALA A 112 -15.66 -4.87 -8.78
C ALA A 112 -15.90 -3.87 -7.62
N GLY A 113 -17.14 -3.38 -7.44
CA GLY A 113 -17.50 -2.50 -6.34
C GLY A 113 -17.44 -3.17 -4.95
N LEU A 114 -17.80 -4.45 -4.85
CA LEU A 114 -17.66 -5.19 -3.59
C LEU A 114 -16.18 -5.43 -3.23
N ASN A 115 -15.32 -5.67 -4.22
CA ASN A 115 -13.90 -5.90 -3.98
C ASN A 115 -13.13 -4.63 -3.54
N SER A 116 -13.60 -3.43 -3.91
CA SER A 116 -13.01 -2.17 -3.44
C SER A 116 -13.47 -1.77 -2.03
N ALA A 117 -14.65 -2.23 -1.59
CA ALA A 117 -15.17 -1.98 -0.25
C ALA A 117 -14.57 -2.91 0.83
N ILE A 118 -14.01 -4.06 0.42
CA ILE A 118 -13.33 -4.98 1.33
C ILE A 118 -11.91 -4.48 1.56
N VAL A 119 -11.67 -3.89 2.74
CA VAL A 119 -10.34 -3.56 3.22
C VAL A 119 -9.57 -4.87 3.45
N ARG A 120 -8.69 -5.25 2.50
CA ARG A 120 -7.92 -6.51 2.52
C ARG A 120 -6.66 -6.42 3.39
N GLU A 121 -6.19 -5.22 3.68
CA GLU A 121 -5.03 -4.98 4.53
C GLU A 121 -5.44 -4.83 5.99
N LYS A 122 -4.63 -5.35 6.92
CA LYS A 122 -4.91 -5.22 8.35
C LYS A 122 -4.90 -3.74 8.72
N PRO A 123 -6.04 -3.12 9.09
CA PRO A 123 -6.06 -1.70 9.40
C PRO A 123 -5.17 -1.46 10.62
N ASN A 124 -4.22 -0.53 10.51
CA ASN A 124 -3.37 -0.10 11.61
C ASN A 124 -4.14 0.90 12.48
N VAL A 125 -5.24 0.45 13.09
CA VAL A 125 -6.12 1.26 13.95
C VAL A 125 -5.53 1.38 15.35
N LYS A 126 -5.42 2.61 15.84
CA LYS A 126 -5.01 2.88 17.22
C LYS A 126 -6.25 2.90 18.13
N TRP A 127 -6.03 2.65 19.42
CA TRP A 127 -7.10 2.64 20.42
C TRP A 127 -7.90 3.94 20.50
N ASN A 128 -7.24 5.07 20.24
CA ASN A 128 -7.87 6.40 20.24
C ASN A 128 -8.72 6.68 18.99
N ASP A 129 -8.53 5.90 17.91
CA ASP A 129 -9.23 6.08 16.65
C ASP A 129 -10.63 5.44 16.67
N VAL A 130 -10.94 4.67 17.72
CA VAL A 130 -12.23 3.97 17.89
C VAL A 130 -13.16 4.83 18.75
N ALA A 131 -14.12 5.52 18.14
CA ALA A 131 -15.11 6.31 18.88
C ALA A 131 -16.25 5.44 19.44
N GLY A 132 -16.82 5.82 20.59
CA GLY A 132 -18.09 5.27 21.10
C GLY A 132 -18.03 3.90 21.79
N LEU A 133 -16.84 3.32 22.02
CA LEU A 133 -16.66 2.00 22.64
C LEU A 133 -15.88 2.04 23.96
N GLU A 134 -16.01 3.11 24.74
CA GLU A 134 -15.20 3.31 25.94
C GLU A 134 -15.41 2.24 27.02
N SER A 135 -16.65 1.77 27.20
CA SER A 135 -16.97 0.68 28.14
C SER A 135 -16.34 -0.65 27.73
N ALA A 136 -16.42 -0.99 26.44
CA ALA A 136 -15.82 -2.21 25.90
C ALA A 136 -14.28 -2.15 25.96
N LYS A 137 -13.70 -0.99 25.66
CA LYS A 137 -12.26 -0.73 25.80
C LYS A 137 -11.78 -0.95 27.23
N GLN A 138 -12.45 -0.32 28.19
CA GLN A 138 -12.10 -0.45 29.60
C GLN A 138 -12.22 -1.89 30.08
N ALA A 139 -13.30 -2.59 29.71
CA ALA A 139 -13.49 -4.00 30.08
C ALA A 139 -12.36 -4.91 29.55
N LEU A 140 -11.90 -4.69 28.31
CA LEU A 140 -10.78 -5.44 27.75
C LEU A 140 -9.46 -5.15 28.46
N GLN A 141 -9.21 -3.89 28.83
CA GLN A 141 -8.02 -3.50 29.57
C GLN A 141 -8.03 -4.09 30.99
N GLU A 142 -9.17 -4.02 31.67
CA GLU A 142 -9.37 -4.60 32.99
C GLU A 142 -9.27 -6.12 32.97
N ALA A 143 -9.83 -6.80 31.96
CA ALA A 143 -9.73 -8.25 31.81
C ALA A 143 -8.27 -8.76 31.70
N VAL A 144 -7.34 -7.91 31.25
CA VAL A 144 -5.91 -8.25 31.19
C VAL A 144 -5.17 -7.89 32.49
N ILE A 145 -5.55 -6.79 33.14
CA ILE A 145 -4.85 -6.28 34.34
C ILE A 145 -5.37 -6.95 35.62
N LEU A 146 -6.67 -7.21 35.73
CA LEU A 146 -7.30 -7.79 36.92
C LEU A 146 -6.75 -9.17 37.29
N PRO A 147 -6.51 -10.10 36.35
CA PRO A 147 -5.90 -11.39 36.68
C PRO A 147 -4.50 -11.28 37.28
N VAL A 148 -3.74 -10.26 36.88
CA VAL A 148 -2.40 -9.98 37.42
C VAL A 148 -2.50 -9.28 38.78
N LYS A 149 -3.44 -8.35 38.94
CA LYS A 149 -3.59 -7.53 40.15
C LYS A 149 -4.29 -8.27 41.29
N PHE A 150 -5.19 -9.20 40.97
CA PHE A 150 -5.90 -10.03 41.94
C PHE A 150 -5.95 -11.50 41.50
N PRO A 151 -4.81 -12.22 41.46
CA PRO A 151 -4.74 -13.60 40.97
C PRO A 151 -5.72 -14.56 41.66
N GLN A 152 -6.00 -14.32 42.95
CA GLN A 152 -6.89 -15.13 43.79
C GLN A 152 -8.37 -15.15 43.34
N PHE A 153 -8.80 -14.20 42.49
CA PHE A 153 -10.17 -14.19 41.93
C PHE A 153 -10.23 -14.80 40.52
N PHE A 154 -9.10 -15.19 39.94
CA PHE A 154 -8.96 -15.65 38.55
C PHE A 154 -8.18 -16.96 38.43
N THR A 155 -8.14 -17.77 39.49
CA THR A 155 -7.59 -19.15 39.51
C THR A 155 -8.72 -20.16 39.36
#